data_AF-A0A9X2C142-F1
#
_entry.id   AF-A0A9X2C142-F1
#
_cell.length_a   1.000
_cell.length_b   1.000
_cell.length_c   1.000
_cell.angle_alpha   90.00
_cell.angle_beta   90.00
_cell.angle_gamma   90.00
#
_symmetry.space_group_name_H-M   'P 1'
#
loop_
_entity.id
_entity.type
_entity.pdbx_description
1 polymer ?
#
loop_
_entity_poly.entity_id
_entity_poly.type
_entity_poly.pdbx_seq_one_letter_code
_entity_poly.pdbx_strand_id
1 'polypeptide(L)'
;MLEDAAYMQHYYASHNAYWDQLPPQLPFASTPRQGAPSYAITVSVPADDPTSFVLTATRSGAMSSDACGDFTYDNLGRRDLAAGTFAAGRNAANCWR
;
A
#
# COMPACT_ATOMS: atom_id res chain seq x y z
N MET A 1 -2.51 3.34 -5.40
CA MET A 1 -1.34 2.73 -4.73
C MET A 1 -0.04 3.32 -5.24
N LEU A 2 0.29 3.22 -6.53
CA LEU A 2 1.50 3.88 -7.06
C LEU A 2 1.41 5.41 -6.98
N GLU A 3 0.20 5.97 -7.14
CA GLU A 3 -0.05 7.40 -6.96
C GLU A 3 0.12 7.82 -5.49
N ASP A 4 -0.32 6.97 -4.55
CA ASP A 4 -0.13 7.21 -3.12
C ASP A 4 1.36 7.14 -2.77
N ALA A 5 2.11 6.21 -3.35
CA ALA A 5 3.57 6.15 -3.20
C ALA A 5 4.24 7.44 -3.72
N ALA A 6 3.83 7.95 -4.88
CA ALA A 6 4.34 9.22 -5.40
C ALA A 6 4.01 10.39 -4.47
N TYR A 7 2.79 10.43 -3.91
CA TYR A 7 2.40 11.42 -2.91
C TYR A 7 3.30 11.38 -1.67
N MET A 8 3.60 10.17 -1.15
CA MET A 8 4.51 10.02 -0.01
C MET A 8 5.91 10.57 -0.33
N GLN A 9 6.43 10.33 -1.54
CA GLN A 9 7.73 10.89 -1.95
C GLN A 9 7.72 12.43 -2.01
N HIS A 10 6.64 13.03 -2.52
CA HIS A 10 6.49 14.49 -2.50
C HIS A 10 6.44 15.06 -1.09
N TYR A 11 5.75 14.38 -0.17
CA TYR A 11 5.70 14.78 1.23
C TYR A 11 7.09 14.72 1.88
N TYR A 12 7.83 13.63 1.66
CA TYR A 12 9.20 13.48 2.19
C TYR A 12 10.14 14.59 1.69
N ALA A 13 10.06 14.94 0.40
CA ALA A 13 10.89 15.99 -0.18
C ALA A 13 10.68 17.38 0.47
N SER A 14 9.55 17.60 1.15
CA SER A 14 9.23 18.86 1.83
C SER A 14 9.43 18.81 3.35
N HIS A 15 9.34 17.63 3.98
CA HIS A 15 9.33 17.49 5.43
C HIS A 15 10.51 16.67 5.99
N ASN A 16 11.33 16.04 5.15
CA ASN A 16 12.40 15.08 5.52
C ASN A 16 11.93 13.88 6.36
N ALA A 17 10.61 13.64 6.38
CA ALA A 17 9.93 12.53 7.02
C ALA A 17 8.70 12.19 6.18
N TYR A 18 8.26 10.94 6.20
CA TYR A 18 7.05 10.52 5.50
C TYR A 18 5.78 10.91 6.22
N TRP A 19 5.86 11.15 7.54
CA TRP A 19 4.76 11.65 8.34
C TRP A 19 5.22 12.03 9.76
N ASP A 20 4.58 13.02 10.38
CA ASP A 20 4.87 13.50 11.74
C ASP A 20 3.67 13.42 12.73
N GLN A 21 2.50 12.94 12.27
CA GLN A 21 1.27 12.76 13.07
C GLN A 21 0.68 11.36 12.85
N LEU A 22 -0.56 10.99 13.21
CA LEU A 22 -1.06 9.60 12.99
C LEU A 22 -2.59 9.60 12.76
N PRO A 23 -3.14 8.81 11.82
CA PRO A 23 -2.48 8.17 10.67
C PRO A 23 -2.39 9.11 9.44
N PRO A 24 -1.47 8.87 8.50
CA PRO A 24 -1.40 9.64 7.26
C PRO A 24 -2.66 9.49 6.42
N GLN A 25 -3.26 10.62 6.03
CA GLN A 25 -4.34 10.61 5.07
C GLN A 25 -3.77 10.48 3.66
N LEU A 26 -3.96 9.30 3.06
CA LEU A 26 -3.65 9.08 1.66
C LEU A 26 -4.66 9.78 0.76
N PRO A 27 -4.24 10.35 -0.38
CA PRO A 27 -5.17 10.94 -1.34
C PRO A 27 -6.10 9.89 -1.95
N PHE A 28 -5.67 8.62 -2.06
CA PHE A 28 -6.48 7.52 -2.57
C PHE A 28 -6.48 6.33 -1.60
N ALA A 29 -7.41 6.36 -0.64
CA ALA A 29 -7.58 5.30 0.36
C ALA A 29 -8.27 4.03 -0.17
N SER A 30 -8.63 3.97 -1.46
CA SER A 30 -9.23 2.79 -2.07
C SER A 30 -9.07 2.77 -3.60
N THR A 31 -9.23 1.58 -4.19
CA THR A 31 -9.35 1.40 -5.64
C THR A 31 -10.48 0.42 -5.99
N PRO A 32 -11.31 0.70 -7.02
CA PRO A 32 -11.35 1.96 -7.78
C PRO A 32 -11.78 3.14 -6.90
N ARG A 33 -11.40 4.37 -7.30
CA ARG A 33 -11.68 5.59 -6.52
C ARG A 33 -13.18 5.91 -6.43
N GLN A 34 -13.96 5.43 -7.38
CA GLN A 34 -15.41 5.57 -7.41
C GLN A 34 -16.05 4.20 -7.63
N GLY A 35 -17.20 3.99 -7.02
CA GLY A 35 -17.89 2.70 -7.02
C GLY A 35 -17.48 1.81 -5.85
N ALA A 36 -17.79 0.52 -5.96
CA ALA A 36 -17.47 -0.45 -4.91
C ALA A 36 -15.95 -0.70 -4.85
N PRO A 37 -15.31 -0.51 -3.68
CA PRO A 37 -13.86 -0.71 -3.56
C PRO A 37 -13.53 -2.20 -3.71
N SER A 38 -12.51 -2.45 -4.51
CA SER A 38 -11.87 -3.77 -4.67
C SER A 38 -10.64 -3.89 -3.76
N TYR A 39 -9.99 -2.79 -3.42
CA TYR A 39 -8.98 -2.74 -2.38
C TYR A 39 -9.12 -1.48 -1.54
N ALA A 40 -8.88 -1.61 -0.24
CA ALA A 40 -8.66 -0.50 0.69
C ALA A 40 -7.15 -0.30 0.85
N ILE A 41 -6.68 0.94 0.74
CA ILE A 41 -5.26 1.29 0.80
C ILE A 41 -4.98 1.99 2.12
N THR A 42 -4.05 1.44 2.89
CA THR A 42 -3.54 2.03 4.12
C THR A 42 -2.04 2.27 4.01
N VAL A 43 -1.52 3.11 4.88
CA VAL A 43 -0.09 3.38 5.00
C VAL A 43 0.33 3.21 6.46
N SER A 44 1.46 2.55 6.66
CA SER A 44 2.17 2.52 7.93
C SER A 44 3.49 3.26 7.79
N VAL A 45 3.80 4.11 8.78
CA VAL A 45 5.09 4.77 8.96
C VAL A 45 5.54 4.40 10.36
N PRO A 46 6.64 3.64 10.54
CA PRO A 46 7.15 3.30 11.86
C PRO A 46 7.53 4.55 12.65
N ALA A 47 7.16 4.62 13.93
CA ALA A 47 7.46 5.80 14.76
C ALA A 47 8.98 5.97 15.03
N ASP A 48 9.72 4.87 15.02
CA ASP A 48 11.17 4.80 15.17
C ASP A 48 11.93 4.93 13.84
N ASP A 49 11.23 4.86 12.71
CA ASP A 49 11.78 5.11 11.38
C ASP A 49 10.79 5.93 10.52
N PRO A 50 10.70 7.25 10.76
CA PRO A 50 9.83 8.13 9.98
C PRO A 50 10.31 8.32 8.53
N THR A 51 11.42 7.67 8.14
CA THR A 51 11.99 7.68 6.80
C THR A 51 11.67 6.42 6.01
N SER A 52 10.81 5.55 6.53
CA SER A 52 10.21 4.45 5.78
C SER A 52 8.69 4.47 5.81
N PHE A 53 8.08 3.83 4.82
CA PHE A 53 6.66 3.56 4.81
C PHE A 53 6.37 2.23 4.14
N VAL A 54 5.24 1.63 4.49
CA VAL A 54 4.64 0.53 3.75
C VAL A 54 3.19 0.88 3.43
N LEU A 55 2.87 0.92 2.15
CA LEU A 55 1.50 0.92 1.67
C LEU A 55 0.99 -0.53 1.63
N THR A 56 -0.22 -0.74 2.13
CA THR A 56 -0.92 -2.03 2.05
C THR A 56 -2.25 -1.84 1.33
N ALA A 57 -2.47 -2.58 0.26
CA ALA A 57 -3.76 -2.68 -0.41
C ALA A 57 -4.45 -3.98 0.02
N THR A 58 -5.39 -3.86 0.95
CA THR A 58 -6.18 -4.98 1.49
C THR A 58 -7.37 -5.25 0.58
N ARG A 59 -7.55 -6.52 0.18
CA ARG A 59 -8.66 -6.94 -0.69
C ARG A 59 -10.00 -6.60 -0.06
N SER A 60 -10.94 -6.18 -0.89
CA SER A 60 -12.33 -5.92 -0.52
C SER A 60 -13.26 -6.26 -1.69
N GLY A 61 -14.57 -6.31 -1.43
CA GLY A 61 -15.59 -6.53 -2.44
C GLY A 61 -15.27 -7.70 -3.38
N ALA A 62 -15.25 -7.41 -4.68
CA ALA A 62 -15.04 -8.41 -5.74
C ALA A 62 -13.66 -9.08 -5.70
N MET A 63 -12.65 -8.46 -5.08
CA MET A 63 -11.30 -9.03 -4.96
C MET A 63 -11.09 -9.78 -3.65
N SER A 64 -12.07 -9.87 -2.75
CA SER A 64 -11.94 -10.51 -1.43
C SER A 64 -11.42 -11.95 -1.47
N SER A 65 -11.65 -12.68 -2.56
CA SER A 65 -11.20 -14.06 -2.79
C SER A 65 -10.02 -14.19 -3.76
N ASP A 66 -9.40 -13.10 -4.19
CA ASP A 66 -8.32 -13.13 -5.18
C ASP A 66 -7.09 -13.88 -4.63
N ALA A 67 -6.56 -14.87 -5.35
CA ALA A 67 -5.47 -15.70 -4.83
C ALA A 67 -4.18 -14.91 -4.52
N CYS A 68 -3.98 -13.73 -5.12
CA CYS A 68 -2.80 -12.89 -4.91
C CYS A 68 -2.74 -12.22 -3.55
N GLY A 69 -3.79 -12.28 -2.73
CA GLY A 69 -3.68 -11.71 -1.40
C GLY A 69 -3.76 -10.19 -1.39
N ASP A 70 -3.26 -9.63 -0.31
CA ASP A 70 -3.12 -8.19 -0.15
C ASP A 70 -1.75 -7.75 -0.69
N PHE A 71 -1.70 -6.60 -1.34
CA PHE A 71 -0.51 -6.11 -2.02
C PHE A 71 0.23 -5.12 -1.12
N THR A 72 1.56 -5.13 -1.16
CA THR A 72 2.40 -4.18 -0.40
C THR A 72 3.38 -3.43 -1.30
N TYR A 73 3.62 -2.17 -0.98
CA TYR A 73 4.58 -1.31 -1.67
C TYR A 73 5.31 -0.44 -0.66
N ASP A 74 6.64 -0.39 -0.69
CA ASP A 74 7.43 0.39 0.26
C ASP A 74 8.15 1.60 -0.35
N ASN A 75 8.78 2.39 0.53
CA ASN A 75 9.55 3.57 0.14
C ASN A 75 10.75 3.28 -0.79
N LEU A 76 11.24 2.03 -0.85
CA LEU A 76 12.31 1.62 -1.77
C LEU A 76 11.77 1.13 -3.12
N GLY A 77 10.45 1.17 -3.32
CA GLY A 77 9.79 0.71 -4.53
C GLY A 77 9.67 -0.82 -4.63
N ARG A 78 9.85 -1.54 -3.52
CA ARG A 78 9.66 -3.00 -3.51
C ARG A 78 8.16 -3.29 -3.57
N ARG A 79 7.80 -4.14 -4.54
CA ARG A 79 6.45 -4.68 -4.72
C ARG A 79 6.41 -6.06 -4.11
N ASP A 80 5.50 -6.30 -3.19
CA ASP A 80 5.35 -7.60 -2.55
C ASP A 80 3.89 -7.91 -2.19
N LEU A 81 3.65 -9.06 -1.59
CA LEU A 81 2.36 -9.48 -1.07
C LEU A 81 2.44 -9.57 0.46
N ALA A 82 1.37 -9.18 1.15
CA ALA A 82 1.30 -9.28 2.60
C ALA A 82 1.36 -10.75 3.03
N ALA A 83 2.30 -11.07 3.92
CA ALA A 83 2.51 -12.44 4.39
C ALA A 83 1.22 -13.07 4.95
N GLY A 84 0.96 -14.32 4.56
CA GLY A 84 -0.22 -15.07 5.02
C GLY A 84 -1.54 -14.70 4.33
N THR A 85 -1.54 -13.77 3.36
CA THR A 85 -2.77 -13.37 2.66
C THR A 85 -2.95 -14.04 1.29
N PHE A 86 -1.87 -14.53 0.70
CA PHE A 86 -1.85 -15.09 -0.66
C PHE A 86 -1.81 -16.63 -0.66
N ALA A 87 -2.35 -17.22 -1.73
CA ALA A 87 -2.40 -18.67 -1.90
C ALA A 87 -1.04 -19.29 -2.28
N ALA A 88 -0.87 -20.59 -2.05
CA ALA A 88 0.34 -21.31 -2.44
C ALA A 88 0.64 -21.14 -3.94
N GLY A 89 1.90 -20.89 -4.28
CA GLY A 89 2.36 -20.63 -5.65
C GLY A 89 2.14 -19.20 -6.16
N ARG A 90 1.52 -18.32 -5.36
CA ARG A 90 1.47 -16.86 -5.63
C ARG A 90 2.69 -16.16 -5.05
N ASN A 91 3.16 -15.14 -5.76
CA ASN A 91 4.28 -14.30 -5.35
C ASN A 91 4.21 -12.94 -6.04
N ALA A 92 5.05 -12.00 -5.60
CA ALA A 92 5.09 -10.65 -6.16
C ALA A 92 5.21 -10.65 -7.70
N ALA A 93 6.07 -11.48 -8.29
CA ALA A 93 6.33 -11.49 -9.73
C ALA A 93 5.14 -11.97 -10.59
N ASN A 94 4.23 -12.78 -10.03
CA ASN A 94 3.04 -13.21 -10.76
C ASN A 94 1.79 -12.38 -10.45
N CYS A 95 1.78 -11.64 -9.35
CA CYS A 95 0.64 -10.83 -8.93
C CYS A 95 0.78 -9.34 -9.31
N TRP A 96 1.99 -8.78 -9.31
CA TRP A 96 2.27 -7.37 -9.64
C TRP A 96 2.57 -7.12 -11.13
N ARG A 97 1.84 -7.79 -12.03
CA ARG A 97 2.06 -7.68 -13.47
C ARG A 97 1.42 -6.46 -14.10
#